data_AF-G5LLZ1-F1
#
_entry.id   AF-G5LLZ1-F1
#
_cell.length_a   1.000
_cell.length_b   1.000
_cell.length_c   1.000
_cell.angle_alpha   90.00
_cell.angle_beta   90.00
_cell.angle_gamma   90.00
#
_symmetry.space_group_name_H-M   'P 1'
#
loop_
_entity.id
_entity.type
_entity.pdbx_description
1 polymer ?
#
loop_
_entity_poly.entity_id
_entity_poly.type
_entity_poly.pdbx_seq_one_letter_code
_entity_poly.pdbx_strand_id
1 'polypeptide(L)'
;MLEQLSQLFEFLWGGPLFLCVIGIGFYFTVRLKFFQIINLKEIYRNTIGTLAGKNKQNTTGEAASKKSLKSIEVAATVLSGSLGAGTIAGVAAAIAVGGPGAIFWMWIIAVVGMMTKMVEVTLAVKYRSKGENGEYYGGPMHYIKKGLNKKWHPLAGLYAFALMILVITDACFVQTNTMAAVIHYTFDIPTSVIGGFIVIVGALVILKGLSSLGKFCTIALPPITIAYFIGAAGVVVLNIEAIPQVIKSIFYYAFAPAPAAGGFVGSTIMMV
;
A
#
# COMPACT_ATOMS: atom_id res chain seq x y z
N MET A 1 32.11 7.78 6.17
CA MET A 1 30.88 8.61 6.21
C MET A 1 29.70 7.92 5.54
N LEU A 2 29.79 7.49 4.28
CA LEU A 2 28.69 6.76 3.60
C LEU A 2 28.37 5.39 4.21
N GLU A 3 29.39 4.60 4.58
CA GLU A 3 29.19 3.31 5.27
C GLU A 3 28.59 3.45 6.68
N GLN A 4 28.94 4.52 7.39
CA GLN A 4 28.36 4.81 8.70
C GLN A 4 26.89 5.23 8.59
N LEU A 5 26.55 5.96 7.52
CA LEU A 5 25.17 6.30 7.19
C LEU A 5 24.37 5.05 6.79
N SER A 6 24.94 4.12 6.02
CA SER A 6 24.26 2.89 5.63
C SER A 6 24.01 1.98 6.84
N GLN A 7 25.00 1.80 7.72
CA GLN A 7 24.83 1.03 8.96
C GLN A 7 23.78 1.64 9.89
N LEU A 8 23.75 2.97 10.04
CA LEU A 8 22.71 3.65 10.82
C LEU A 8 21.33 3.48 10.19
N PHE A 9 21.25 3.51 8.87
CA PHE A 9 20.01 3.29 8.13
C PHE A 9 19.53 1.84 8.31
N GLU A 10 20.38 0.85 8.13
CA GLU A 10 20.06 -0.57 8.37
C GLU A 10 19.60 -0.82 9.82
N PHE A 11 20.26 -0.18 10.79
CA PHE A 11 19.87 -0.29 12.18
C PHE A 11 18.50 0.37 12.44
N LEU A 12 18.26 1.59 11.94
CA LEU A 12 16.99 2.30 12.12
C LEU A 12 15.83 1.58 11.43
N TRP A 13 16.02 1.15 10.19
CA TRP A 13 15.03 0.45 9.37
C TRP A 13 14.85 -1.02 9.74
N GLY A 14 15.79 -1.58 10.50
CA GLY A 14 15.71 -2.92 11.05
C GLY A 14 14.81 -2.99 12.30
N GLY A 15 15.36 -3.58 13.37
CA GLY A 15 14.60 -3.92 14.59
C GLY A 15 13.77 -2.80 15.22
N PRO A 16 14.29 -1.57 15.42
CA PRO A 16 13.59 -0.48 16.10
C PRO A 16 12.33 -0.01 15.36
N LEU A 17 12.41 0.26 14.06
CA LEU A 17 11.24 0.69 13.28
C LEU A 17 10.19 -0.43 13.22
N PHE A 18 10.63 -1.67 13.00
CA PHE A 18 9.78 -2.84 13.00
C PHE A 18 9.01 -3.00 14.33
N LEU A 19 9.71 -2.90 15.46
CA LEU A 19 9.11 -2.95 16.80
C LEU A 19 8.14 -1.78 17.04
N CYS A 20 8.48 -0.57 16.58
CA CYS A 20 7.59 0.58 16.70
C CYS A 20 6.29 0.38 15.91
N VAL A 21 6.37 -0.05 14.64
CA VAL A 21 5.20 -0.22 13.77
C VAL A 21 4.29 -1.33 14.31
N ILE A 22 4.85 -2.48 14.67
CA ILE A 22 4.07 -3.59 15.23
C ILE A 22 3.55 -3.23 16.61
N GLY A 23 4.38 -2.62 17.46
CA GLY A 23 4.00 -2.22 18.81
C GLY A 23 2.85 -1.22 18.83
N ILE A 24 2.87 -0.21 17.95
CA ILE A 24 1.79 0.77 17.82
C ILE A 24 0.52 0.12 17.28
N GLY A 25 0.63 -0.71 16.24
CA GLY A 25 -0.55 -1.39 15.69
C GLY A 25 -1.16 -2.39 16.68
N PHE A 26 -0.34 -3.08 17.47
CA PHE A 26 -0.78 -3.97 18.53
C PHE A 26 -1.44 -3.19 19.67
N TYR A 27 -0.84 -2.07 20.09
CA TYR A 27 -1.43 -1.15 21.07
C TYR A 27 -2.82 -0.70 20.64
N PHE A 28 -2.98 -0.24 19.39
CA PHE A 28 -4.30 0.14 18.88
C PHE A 28 -5.26 -1.04 18.79
N THR A 29 -4.80 -2.21 18.36
CA THR A 29 -5.60 -3.44 18.32
C THR A 29 -6.19 -3.77 19.68
N VAL A 30 -5.38 -3.79 20.74
CA VAL A 30 -5.83 -4.07 22.10
C VAL A 30 -6.74 -2.94 22.62
N ARG A 31 -6.37 -1.68 22.40
CA ARG A 31 -7.13 -0.53 22.91
C ARG A 31 -8.51 -0.40 22.27
N LEU A 32 -8.63 -0.77 21.01
CA LEU A 32 -9.88 -0.79 20.24
C LEU A 32 -10.58 -2.17 20.32
N LYS A 33 -10.17 -3.04 21.26
CA LYS A 33 -10.79 -4.34 21.55
C LYS A 33 -10.91 -5.24 20.32
N PHE A 34 -9.85 -5.36 19.52
CA PHE A 34 -9.81 -6.21 18.32
C PHE A 34 -10.90 -5.87 17.29
N PHE A 35 -11.22 -4.58 17.13
CA PHE A 35 -12.23 -4.10 16.19
C PHE A 35 -12.10 -4.71 14.79
N GLN A 36 -10.88 -4.91 14.29
CA GLN A 36 -10.65 -5.52 12.97
C GLN A 36 -11.13 -6.97 12.86
N ILE A 37 -11.14 -7.73 13.96
CA ILE A 37 -11.57 -9.14 13.98
C ILE A 37 -13.07 -9.23 14.31
N ILE A 38 -13.52 -8.46 15.30
CA ILE A 38 -14.89 -8.56 15.83
C ILE A 38 -15.91 -7.94 14.86
N ASN A 39 -15.61 -6.78 14.27
CA ASN A 39 -16.54 -6.03 13.43
C ASN A 39 -16.35 -6.28 11.94
N LEU A 40 -15.59 -7.32 11.54
CA LEU A 40 -15.26 -7.59 10.13
C LEU A 40 -16.52 -7.70 9.26
N LYS A 41 -17.58 -8.34 9.77
CA LYS A 41 -18.87 -8.46 9.06
C LYS A 41 -19.54 -7.11 8.81
N GLU A 42 -19.47 -6.21 9.80
CA GLU A 42 -20.05 -4.88 9.71
C GLU A 42 -19.23 -3.96 8.79
N ILE A 43 -17.90 -4.05 8.86
CA ILE A 43 -16.99 -3.37 7.93
C ILE A 43 -17.29 -3.80 6.49
N TYR A 44 -17.40 -5.11 6.24
CA TYR A 44 -17.72 -5.65 4.91
C TYR A 44 -19.09 -5.16 4.41
N ARG A 45 -20.12 -5.23 5.27
CA ARG A 45 -21.47 -4.76 4.95
C ARG A 45 -21.50 -3.26 4.63
N ASN A 46 -20.81 -2.45 5.43
CA ASN A 46 -20.80 -1.00 5.25
C ASN A 46 -19.98 -0.60 4.04
N THR A 47 -18.82 -1.21 3.81
CA THR A 47 -18.00 -0.96 2.61
C THR A 47 -18.77 -1.32 1.34
N ILE A 48 -19.33 -2.53 1.24
CA ILE A 48 -20.10 -2.93 0.06
C ILE A 48 -21.40 -2.16 -0.06
N GLY A 49 -22.10 -1.90 1.03
CA GLY A 49 -23.33 -1.10 1.03
C GLY A 49 -23.10 0.34 0.55
N THR A 50 -21.95 0.92 0.85
CA THR A 50 -21.55 2.26 0.41
C THR A 50 -21.06 2.25 -1.05
N LEU A 51 -20.30 1.22 -1.47
CA LEU A 51 -19.85 1.05 -2.85
C LEU A 51 -21.00 0.67 -3.81
N ALA A 52 -22.01 -0.04 -3.33
CA ALA A 52 -23.22 -0.39 -4.10
C ALA A 52 -24.29 0.72 -4.09
N GLY A 53 -24.02 1.86 -3.45
CA GLY A 53 -24.94 3.01 -3.38
C GLY A 53 -26.21 2.77 -2.54
N LYS A 54 -26.29 1.67 -1.78
CA LYS A 54 -27.47 1.29 -0.98
C LYS A 54 -27.55 2.02 0.36
N ASN A 55 -26.42 2.41 0.95
CA ASN A 55 -26.40 3.23 2.17
C ASN A 55 -26.35 4.72 1.83
N LYS A 56 -27.53 5.31 1.67
CA LYS A 56 -27.75 6.75 1.57
C LYS A 56 -27.80 7.44 2.95
N GLN A 57 -27.25 6.81 3.99
CA GLN A 57 -27.37 7.29 5.35
C GLN A 57 -26.15 8.15 5.73
N ASN A 58 -26.43 9.45 5.87
CA ASN A 58 -25.64 10.44 6.59
C ASN A 58 -24.25 10.78 6.03
N THR A 59 -24.21 11.20 4.76
CA THR A 59 -23.34 12.34 4.41
C THR A 59 -23.96 13.62 4.96
N THR A 60 -24.13 13.70 6.28
CA THR A 60 -24.59 14.92 6.94
C THR A 60 -23.45 15.93 6.83
N GLY A 61 -23.62 16.92 5.97
CA GLY A 61 -22.77 18.12 5.90
C GLY A 61 -21.61 18.05 4.90
N GLU A 62 -21.73 18.87 3.84
CA GLU A 62 -20.63 19.49 3.08
C GLU A 62 -19.82 18.67 2.08
N ALA A 63 -19.79 17.32 2.15
CA ALA A 63 -19.12 16.52 1.11
C ALA A 63 -19.93 16.39 -0.20
N ALA A 64 -21.13 16.99 -0.26
CA ALA A 64 -21.96 17.12 -1.46
C ALA A 64 -21.60 18.35 -2.32
N SER A 65 -20.40 18.91 -2.18
CA SER A 65 -19.89 19.85 -3.18
C SER A 65 -19.58 19.07 -4.46
N LYS A 66 -19.95 19.60 -5.63
CA LYS A 66 -19.68 19.08 -6.99
C LYS A 66 -18.20 18.69 -7.25
N LYS A 67 -17.29 19.03 -6.33
CA LYS A 67 -15.84 18.78 -6.38
C LYS A 67 -15.32 17.68 -5.45
N SER A 68 -16.16 17.08 -4.59
CA SER A 68 -15.76 15.96 -3.72
C SER A 68 -15.88 14.62 -4.45
N LEU A 69 -14.83 13.79 -4.41
CA LEU A 69 -14.79 12.46 -5.02
C LEU A 69 -15.88 11.56 -4.41
N LYS A 70 -16.55 10.75 -5.25
CA LYS A 70 -17.49 9.72 -4.75
C LYS A 70 -16.72 8.69 -3.91
N SER A 71 -17.38 8.06 -2.93
CA SER A 71 -16.74 7.06 -2.06
C SER A 71 -16.06 5.91 -2.84
N ILE A 72 -16.63 5.51 -3.98
CA ILE A 72 -16.03 4.52 -4.90
C ILE A 72 -14.76 5.07 -5.55
N GLU A 73 -14.77 6.32 -6.02
CA GLU A 73 -13.61 6.97 -6.64
C GLU A 73 -12.48 7.14 -5.63
N VAL A 74 -12.80 7.49 -4.37
CA VAL A 74 -11.81 7.55 -3.28
C VAL A 74 -11.23 6.16 -3.01
N ALA A 75 -12.08 5.14 -2.87
CA ALA A 75 -11.63 3.78 -2.63
C ALA A 75 -10.75 3.26 -3.78
N ALA A 76 -11.17 3.45 -5.03
CA ALA A 76 -10.42 3.06 -6.21
C ALA A 76 -9.06 3.77 -6.31
N THR A 77 -9.02 5.07 -5.97
CA THR A 77 -7.75 5.85 -5.97
C THR A 77 -6.78 5.35 -4.90
N VAL A 78 -7.27 5.06 -3.69
CA VAL A 78 -6.43 4.52 -2.60
C VAL A 78 -5.93 3.12 -2.92
N LEU A 79 -6.81 2.27 -3.49
CA LEU A 79 -6.45 0.92 -3.92
C LEU A 79 -5.45 0.96 -5.08
N SER A 80 -5.61 1.84 -6.07
CA SER A 80 -4.66 1.97 -7.18
C SER A 80 -3.28 2.42 -6.71
N GLY A 81 -3.21 3.24 -5.65
CA GLY A 81 -1.92 3.64 -5.07
C GLY A 81 -1.24 2.53 -4.26
N SER A 82 -2.00 1.55 -3.77
CA SER A 82 -1.48 0.45 -2.94
C SER A 82 -1.16 -0.80 -3.75
N LEU A 83 -1.90 -1.01 -4.85
CA LEU A 83 -1.72 -2.12 -5.79
C LEU A 83 -0.81 -1.65 -6.93
N GLY A 84 0.49 -1.88 -6.79
CA GLY A 84 1.49 -1.52 -7.80
C GLY A 84 2.39 -2.70 -8.18
N ALA A 85 3.11 -2.53 -9.29
CA ALA A 85 4.13 -3.50 -9.72
C ALA A 85 5.21 -3.70 -8.64
N GLY A 86 5.55 -2.63 -7.91
CA GLY A 86 6.46 -2.68 -6.77
C GLY A 86 5.98 -3.59 -5.64
N THR A 87 4.67 -3.70 -5.39
CA THR A 87 4.12 -4.60 -4.36
C THR A 87 4.31 -6.06 -4.76
N ILE A 88 4.08 -6.39 -6.04
CA ILE A 88 4.25 -7.76 -6.56
C ILE A 88 5.73 -8.16 -6.52
N ALA A 89 6.61 -7.29 -7.03
CA ALA A 89 8.06 -7.50 -6.99
C ALA A 89 8.59 -7.59 -5.55
N GLY A 90 8.04 -6.78 -4.64
CA GLY A 90 8.41 -6.79 -3.22
C GLY A 90 8.06 -8.09 -2.51
N VAL A 91 6.87 -8.65 -2.78
CA VAL A 91 6.48 -9.98 -2.25
C VAL A 91 7.40 -11.07 -2.82
N ALA A 92 7.69 -11.03 -4.12
CA ALA A 92 8.60 -11.98 -4.75
C ALA A 92 10.02 -11.91 -4.16
N ALA A 93 10.55 -10.70 -3.97
CA ALA A 93 11.85 -10.46 -3.34
C ALA A 93 11.87 -10.93 -1.87
N ALA A 94 10.79 -10.68 -1.12
CA ALA A 94 10.66 -11.14 0.27
C ALA A 94 10.68 -12.67 0.37
N ILE A 95 10.02 -13.37 -0.56
CA ILE A 95 10.07 -14.83 -0.63
C ILE A 95 11.46 -15.32 -1.06
N ALA A 96 12.10 -14.64 -2.02
CA ALA A 96 13.43 -15.01 -2.50
C ALA A 96 14.51 -14.87 -1.42
N VAL A 97 14.42 -13.82 -0.58
CA VAL A 97 15.41 -13.54 0.48
C VAL A 97 15.04 -14.26 1.79
N GLY A 98 13.79 -14.13 2.23
CA GLY A 98 13.32 -14.64 3.53
C GLY A 98 12.69 -16.03 3.49
N GLY A 99 12.56 -16.64 2.30
CA GLY A 99 11.87 -17.90 2.11
C GLY A 99 10.34 -17.80 2.22
N PRO A 100 9.61 -18.93 2.09
CA PRO A 100 8.15 -18.94 2.12
C PRO A 100 7.56 -18.53 3.47
N GLY A 101 8.33 -18.63 4.56
CA GLY A 101 7.92 -18.20 5.91
C GLY A 101 7.65 -16.69 6.02
N ALA A 102 8.22 -15.88 5.12
CA ALA A 102 7.97 -14.43 5.07
C ALA A 102 6.47 -14.11 4.88
N ILE A 103 5.74 -14.94 4.12
CA ILE A 103 4.31 -14.73 3.84
C ILE A 103 3.48 -14.72 5.13
N PHE A 104 3.78 -15.62 6.08
CA PHE A 104 3.08 -15.67 7.36
C PHE A 104 3.23 -14.36 8.13
N TRP A 105 4.46 -13.85 8.23
CA TRP A 105 4.74 -12.59 8.91
C TRP A 105 4.13 -11.39 8.19
N MET A 106 4.08 -11.39 6.86
CA MET A 106 3.34 -10.38 6.09
C MET A 106 1.85 -10.37 6.44
N TRP A 107 1.21 -11.53 6.64
CA TRP A 107 -0.19 -11.59 7.09
C TRP A 107 -0.38 -11.03 8.49
N ILE A 108 0.49 -11.37 9.44
CA ILE A 108 0.42 -10.83 10.82
C ILE A 108 0.56 -9.31 10.81
N ILE A 109 1.56 -8.79 10.09
CA ILE A 109 1.80 -7.34 9.96
C ILE A 109 0.62 -6.66 9.27
N ALA A 110 0.00 -7.28 8.27
CA ALA A 110 -1.20 -6.75 7.63
C ALA A 110 -2.37 -6.62 8.62
N VAL A 111 -2.61 -7.64 9.46
CA VAL A 111 -3.68 -7.61 10.47
C VAL A 111 -3.46 -6.51 11.49
N VAL A 112 -2.22 -6.34 11.94
CA VAL A 112 -1.82 -5.28 12.88
C VAL A 112 -1.90 -3.89 12.21
N GLY A 113 -1.47 -3.80 10.95
CA GLY A 113 -1.46 -2.58 10.15
C GLY A 113 -2.85 -2.03 9.82
N MET A 114 -3.86 -2.89 9.72
CA MET A 114 -5.25 -2.47 9.51
C MET A 114 -5.70 -1.44 10.56
N MET A 115 -5.34 -1.65 11.84
CA MET A 115 -5.73 -0.75 12.92
C MET A 115 -4.98 0.58 12.86
N THR A 116 -3.67 0.55 12.60
CA THR A 116 -2.88 1.76 12.40
C THR A 116 -3.44 2.59 11.25
N LYS A 117 -3.78 1.95 10.12
CA LYS A 117 -4.38 2.64 8.98
C LYS A 117 -5.74 3.23 9.29
N MET A 118 -6.59 2.50 10.03
CA MET A 118 -7.90 3.01 10.45
C MET A 118 -7.76 4.28 11.30
N VAL A 119 -6.86 4.28 12.30
CA VAL A 119 -6.61 5.44 13.15
C VAL A 119 -6.09 6.62 12.33
N GLU A 120 -5.14 6.39 11.42
CA GLU A 120 -4.59 7.41 10.53
C GLU A 120 -5.68 8.06 9.67
N VAL A 121 -6.52 7.26 9.01
CA VAL A 121 -7.62 7.76 8.16
C VAL A 121 -8.66 8.51 8.99
N THR A 122 -8.99 8.03 10.19
CA THR A 122 -9.96 8.68 11.09
C THR A 122 -9.46 10.06 11.53
N LEU A 123 -8.18 10.16 11.89
CA LEU A 123 -7.54 11.44 12.24
C LEU A 123 -7.47 12.38 11.03
N ALA A 124 -7.14 11.86 9.84
CA ALA A 124 -7.07 12.65 8.62
C ALA A 124 -8.44 13.25 8.26
N VAL A 125 -9.53 12.51 8.43
CA VAL A 125 -10.89 13.02 8.20
C VAL A 125 -11.28 14.04 9.27
N LYS A 126 -10.97 13.77 10.55
CA LYS A 126 -11.30 14.68 11.66
C LYS A 126 -10.61 16.05 11.56
N TYR A 127 -9.34 16.07 11.12
CA TYR A 127 -8.52 17.29 11.07
C TYR A 127 -8.37 17.88 9.66
N ARG A 128 -9.12 17.40 8.67
CA ARG A 128 -9.05 17.91 7.29
C ARG A 128 -9.28 19.42 7.22
N SER A 129 -8.57 20.09 6.33
CA SER A 129 -8.77 21.50 5.96
C SER A 129 -9.49 21.57 4.63
N LYS A 130 -10.34 22.57 4.46
CA LYS A 130 -10.85 22.94 3.14
C LYS A 130 -9.91 23.98 2.54
N GLY A 131 -9.39 23.69 1.35
CA GLY A 131 -8.58 24.62 0.56
C GLY A 131 -9.41 25.69 -0.13
N GLU A 132 -8.73 26.72 -0.62
CA GLU A 132 -9.34 27.83 -1.39
C GLU A 132 -10.09 27.33 -2.63
N ASN A 133 -9.59 26.25 -3.23
CA ASN A 133 -10.18 25.62 -4.42
C ASN A 133 -11.41 24.75 -4.12
N GLY A 134 -11.90 24.73 -2.87
CA GLY A 134 -13.03 23.92 -2.41
C GLY A 134 -12.72 22.44 -2.17
N GLU A 135 -11.45 22.04 -2.30
CA GLU A 135 -10.95 20.68 -2.09
C GLU A 135 -10.58 20.44 -0.63
N TYR A 136 -10.66 19.19 -0.17
CA TYR A 136 -10.26 18.83 1.18
C TYR A 136 -8.82 18.31 1.19
N TYR A 137 -7.98 18.93 2.01
CA TYR A 137 -6.61 18.48 2.29
C TYR A 137 -6.56 17.88 3.69
N GLY A 138 -5.96 16.71 3.82
CA GLY A 138 -5.84 15.99 5.08
C GLY A 138 -4.53 15.22 5.15
N GLY A 139 -4.34 14.48 6.25
CA GLY A 139 -3.18 13.63 6.45
C GLY A 139 -2.34 14.03 7.67
N PRO A 140 -1.18 13.37 7.86
CA PRO A 140 -0.44 13.48 9.11
C PRO A 140 0.09 14.86 9.46
N MET A 141 0.55 15.59 8.45
CA MET A 141 0.93 16.99 8.61
C MET A 141 -0.21 17.87 9.15
N HIS A 142 -1.46 17.58 8.80
CA HIS A 142 -2.62 18.35 9.23
C HIS A 142 -3.04 18.02 10.66
N TYR A 143 -3.13 16.73 11.02
CA TYR A 143 -3.51 16.36 12.38
C TYR A 143 -2.38 16.62 13.40
N ILE A 144 -1.10 16.64 12.99
CA ILE A 144 -0.02 17.09 13.88
C ILE A 144 -0.15 18.59 14.15
N LYS A 145 -0.38 19.41 13.12
CA LYS A 145 -0.51 20.86 13.27
C LYS A 145 -1.78 21.30 14.02
N LYS A 146 -2.90 20.60 13.84
CA LYS A 146 -4.19 20.96 14.47
C LYS A 146 -4.50 20.17 15.75
N GLY A 147 -3.95 18.98 15.89
CA GLY A 147 -4.25 18.07 17.01
C GLY A 147 -3.19 18.07 18.11
N LEU A 148 -1.95 18.50 17.83
CA LEU A 148 -0.86 18.59 18.81
C LEU A 148 -0.47 20.05 19.09
N ASN A 149 0.30 20.24 20.18
CA ASN A 149 0.78 21.56 20.60
C ASN A 149 1.86 22.10 19.62
N LYS A 150 2.06 23.43 19.62
CA LYS A 150 2.99 24.15 18.71
C LYS A 150 4.41 23.58 18.70
N LYS A 151 4.86 22.97 19.81
CA LYS A 151 6.17 22.31 19.93
C LYS A 151 6.37 21.16 18.92
N TRP A 152 5.29 20.54 18.44
CA TRP A 152 5.32 19.42 17.49
C TRP A 152 5.13 19.85 16.03
N HIS A 153 4.93 21.14 15.75
CA HIS A 153 4.81 21.64 14.39
C HIS A 153 6.04 21.37 13.49
N PRO A 154 7.29 21.40 14.00
CA PRO A 154 8.45 21.01 13.20
C PRO A 154 8.34 19.58 12.65
N LEU A 155 7.72 18.67 13.42
CA LEU A 155 7.50 17.29 13.00
C LEU A 155 6.52 17.18 11.83
N ALA A 156 5.52 18.06 11.76
CA ALA A 156 4.62 18.13 10.61
C ALA A 156 5.36 18.55 9.33
N GLY A 157 6.30 19.50 9.45
CA GLY A 157 7.16 19.93 8.34
C GLY A 157 8.11 18.82 7.88
N LEU A 158 8.78 18.16 8.83
CA LEU A 158 9.65 17.01 8.55
C LEU A 158 8.88 15.88 7.88
N TYR A 159 7.70 15.55 8.38
CA TYR A 159 6.84 14.52 7.79
C TYR A 159 6.44 14.87 6.35
N ALA A 160 6.03 16.12 6.09
CA ALA A 160 5.65 16.55 4.75
C ALA A 160 6.83 16.47 3.76
N PHE A 161 8.03 16.86 4.20
CA PHE A 161 9.24 16.76 3.39
C PHE A 161 9.65 15.31 3.12
N ALA A 162 9.67 14.46 4.15
CA ALA A 162 9.96 13.03 4.01
C ALA A 162 8.93 12.33 3.11
N LEU A 163 7.64 12.65 3.26
CA LEU A 163 6.58 12.12 2.41
C LEU A 163 6.76 12.55 0.95
N MET A 164 7.19 13.79 0.70
CA MET A 164 7.49 14.26 -0.66
C MET A 164 8.61 13.44 -1.30
N ILE A 165 9.71 13.21 -0.57
CA ILE A 165 10.81 12.36 -1.03
C ILE A 165 10.32 10.93 -1.29
N LEU A 166 9.55 10.36 -0.36
CA LEU A 166 8.98 9.02 -0.49
C LEU A 166 8.13 8.89 -1.75
N VAL A 167 7.22 9.85 -2.01
CA VAL A 167 6.35 9.81 -3.20
C VAL A 167 7.17 9.91 -4.49
N ILE A 168 8.19 10.76 -4.54
CA ILE A 168 9.03 10.88 -5.74
C ILE A 168 9.83 9.59 -5.98
N THR A 169 10.45 9.05 -4.94
CA THR A 169 11.32 7.88 -5.05
C THR A 169 10.52 6.60 -5.31
N ASP A 170 9.50 6.32 -4.50
CA ASP A 170 8.70 5.11 -4.62
C ASP A 170 7.73 5.19 -5.80
N ALA A 171 6.83 6.18 -5.81
CA ALA A 171 5.74 6.22 -6.78
C ALA A 171 6.19 6.62 -8.18
N CYS A 172 7.18 7.53 -8.32
CA CYS A 172 7.62 7.97 -9.65
C CYS A 172 8.76 7.11 -10.20
N PHE A 173 9.79 6.78 -9.40
CA PHE A 173 10.95 6.05 -9.92
C PHE A 173 10.77 4.54 -9.86
N VAL A 174 10.54 3.97 -8.67
CA VAL A 174 10.50 2.51 -8.50
C VAL A 174 9.36 1.89 -9.30
N GLN A 175 8.13 2.39 -9.16
CA GLN A 175 6.96 1.82 -9.86
C GLN A 175 7.11 1.88 -11.39
N THR A 176 7.50 3.04 -11.94
CA THR A 176 7.69 3.22 -13.38
C THR A 176 8.81 2.35 -13.93
N ASN A 177 9.92 2.24 -13.19
CA ASN A 177 11.06 1.42 -13.57
C ASN A 177 10.71 -0.07 -13.58
N THR A 178 10.05 -0.57 -12.53
CA THR A 178 9.61 -1.97 -12.48
C THR A 178 8.66 -2.29 -13.62
N MET A 179 7.70 -1.41 -13.91
CA MET A 179 6.78 -1.59 -15.05
C MET A 179 7.53 -1.61 -16.38
N ALA A 180 8.44 -0.67 -16.62
CA ALA A 180 9.21 -0.61 -17.86
C ALA A 180 10.12 -1.84 -18.04
N ALA A 181 10.76 -2.31 -16.96
CA ALA A 181 11.61 -3.49 -16.98
C ALA A 181 10.82 -4.76 -17.34
N VAL A 182 9.62 -4.95 -16.78
CA VAL A 182 8.77 -6.12 -17.09
C VAL A 182 8.31 -6.11 -18.54
N ILE A 183 7.89 -4.95 -19.06
CA ILE A 183 7.45 -4.82 -20.46
C ILE A 183 8.63 -5.05 -21.41
N HIS A 184 9.79 -4.47 -21.12
CA HIS A 184 11.00 -4.72 -21.91
C HIS A 184 11.38 -6.20 -21.90
N TYR A 185 11.39 -6.85 -20.73
CA TYR A 185 11.74 -8.27 -20.63
C TYR A 185 10.76 -9.17 -21.40
N THR A 186 9.47 -8.83 -21.39
CA THR A 186 8.41 -9.67 -21.99
C THR A 186 8.25 -9.46 -23.49
N PHE A 187 8.41 -8.21 -23.95
CA PHE A 187 8.08 -7.80 -25.32
C PHE A 187 9.26 -7.20 -26.10
N ASP A 188 10.44 -7.13 -25.49
CA ASP A 188 11.67 -6.54 -26.04
C ASP A 188 11.50 -5.08 -26.52
N ILE A 189 10.58 -4.34 -25.89
CA ILE A 189 10.33 -2.93 -26.20
C ILE A 189 11.32 -2.05 -25.42
N PRO A 190 12.03 -1.10 -26.07
CA PRO A 190 12.95 -0.20 -25.40
C PRO A 190 12.31 0.60 -24.26
N THR A 191 13.01 0.68 -23.11
CA THR A 191 12.52 1.36 -21.90
C THR A 191 12.24 2.85 -22.12
N SER A 192 12.97 3.50 -23.04
CA SER A 192 12.75 4.91 -23.42
C SER A 192 11.37 5.13 -24.06
N VAL A 193 10.92 4.20 -24.90
CA VAL A 193 9.60 4.27 -25.55
C VAL A 193 8.49 4.06 -24.53
N ILE A 194 8.67 3.07 -23.63
CA ILE A 194 7.72 2.78 -22.55
C ILE A 194 7.60 3.99 -21.60
N GLY A 195 8.74 4.56 -21.19
CA GLY A 195 8.77 5.75 -20.33
C GLY A 195 8.08 6.95 -20.98
N GLY A 196 8.35 7.21 -22.26
CA GLY A 196 7.67 8.27 -23.02
C GLY A 196 6.15 8.08 -23.06
N PHE A 197 5.69 6.85 -23.30
CA PHE A 197 4.27 6.52 -23.27
C PHE A 197 3.63 6.76 -21.90
N ILE A 198 4.27 6.31 -20.82
CA ILE A 198 3.78 6.51 -19.44
C ILE A 198 3.66 8.01 -19.12
N VAL A 199 4.65 8.82 -19.49
CA VAL A 199 4.63 10.27 -19.26
C VAL A 199 3.48 10.94 -20.00
N ILE A 200 3.24 10.58 -21.27
CA ILE A 200 2.15 11.14 -22.08
C ILE A 200 0.79 10.79 -21.46
N VAL A 201 0.57 9.52 -21.13
CA VAL A 201 -0.69 9.06 -20.52
C VAL A 201 -0.88 9.71 -19.15
N GLY A 202 0.16 9.75 -18.32
CA GLY A 202 0.13 10.38 -17.00
C GLY A 202 -0.23 11.87 -17.08
N ALA A 203 0.41 12.62 -17.99
CA ALA A 203 0.12 14.03 -18.21
C ALA A 203 -1.34 14.26 -18.62
N LEU A 204 -1.89 13.46 -19.53
CA LEU A 204 -3.29 13.56 -19.97
C LEU A 204 -4.30 13.35 -18.83
N VAL A 205 -3.98 12.49 -17.86
CA VAL A 205 -4.85 12.19 -16.72
C VAL A 205 -4.69 13.24 -15.61
N ILE A 206 -3.46 13.65 -15.30
CA ILE A 206 -3.14 14.58 -14.19
C ILE A 206 -3.56 16.02 -14.52
N LEU A 207 -3.34 16.48 -15.75
CA LEU A 207 -3.67 17.86 -16.15
C LEU A 207 -5.17 18.18 -16.05
N LYS A 208 -6.03 17.15 -16.04
CA LYS A 208 -7.49 17.28 -15.87
C LYS A 208 -7.95 17.34 -14.39
N GLY A 209 -7.01 17.24 -13.44
CA GLY A 209 -7.26 17.36 -12.00
C GLY A 209 -7.75 16.09 -11.30
N LEU A 210 -7.90 16.18 -9.97
CA LEU A 210 -8.17 15.03 -9.07
C LEU A 210 -9.44 14.24 -9.41
N SER A 211 -10.49 14.92 -9.90
CA SER A 211 -11.73 14.24 -10.31
C SER A 211 -11.53 13.34 -11.54
N SER A 212 -10.65 13.73 -12.47
CA SER A 212 -10.31 12.91 -13.64
C SER A 212 -9.51 11.67 -13.22
N LEU A 213 -8.56 11.84 -12.30
CA LEU A 213 -7.79 10.74 -11.74
C LEU A 213 -8.69 9.68 -11.07
N GLY A 214 -9.62 10.11 -10.21
CA GLY A 214 -10.53 9.18 -9.54
C GLY A 214 -11.43 8.40 -10.50
N LYS A 215 -11.90 9.05 -11.58
CA LYS A 215 -12.67 8.38 -12.65
C LYS A 215 -11.82 7.39 -13.42
N PHE A 216 -10.60 7.77 -13.78
CA PHE A 216 -9.67 6.88 -14.47
C PHE A 216 -9.38 5.63 -13.63
N CYS A 217 -9.04 5.79 -12.35
CA CYS A 217 -8.82 4.67 -11.44
C CYS A 217 -10.06 3.78 -11.30
N THR A 218 -11.25 4.36 -11.21
CA THR A 218 -12.51 3.59 -11.10
C THR A 218 -12.78 2.71 -12.33
N ILE A 219 -12.37 3.16 -13.52
CA ILE A 219 -12.58 2.44 -14.78
C ILE A 219 -11.43 1.45 -15.05
N ALA A 220 -10.18 1.86 -14.80
CA ALA A 220 -9.00 1.07 -15.12
C ALA A 220 -8.69 -0.03 -14.10
N LEU A 221 -8.99 0.19 -12.81
CA LEU A 221 -8.61 -0.73 -11.75
C LEU A 221 -9.35 -2.09 -11.81
N PRO A 222 -10.68 -2.16 -12.07
CA PRO A 222 -11.40 -3.43 -12.13
C PRO A 222 -10.84 -4.44 -13.14
N PRO A 223 -10.64 -4.10 -14.44
CA PRO A 223 -10.15 -5.08 -15.41
C PRO A 223 -8.75 -5.58 -15.09
N ILE A 224 -7.84 -4.70 -14.63
CA ILE A 224 -6.47 -5.09 -14.24
C ILE A 224 -6.50 -6.06 -13.07
N THR A 225 -7.30 -5.76 -12.05
CA THR A 225 -7.39 -6.58 -10.84
C THR A 225 -8.05 -7.93 -11.14
N ILE A 226 -9.09 -7.95 -11.96
CA ILE A 226 -9.75 -9.18 -12.41
C ILE A 226 -8.78 -10.06 -13.21
N ALA A 227 -8.04 -9.48 -14.17
CA ALA A 227 -7.06 -10.21 -14.96
C ALA A 227 -5.96 -10.83 -14.07
N TYR A 228 -5.47 -10.08 -13.09
CA TYR A 228 -4.51 -10.58 -12.10
C TYR A 228 -5.07 -11.76 -11.30
N PHE A 229 -6.28 -11.64 -10.75
CA PHE A 229 -6.90 -12.72 -9.98
C PHE A 229 -7.20 -13.96 -10.83
N ILE A 230 -7.63 -13.79 -12.09
CA ILE A 230 -7.85 -14.90 -13.01
C ILE A 230 -6.54 -15.62 -13.30
N GLY A 231 -5.47 -14.89 -13.60
CA GLY A 231 -4.14 -15.47 -13.84
C GLY A 231 -3.63 -16.24 -12.62
N ALA A 232 -3.68 -15.62 -11.44
CA ALA A 232 -3.28 -16.25 -10.19
C ALA A 232 -4.14 -17.49 -9.87
N ALA A 233 -5.46 -17.40 -10.01
CA ALA A 233 -6.36 -18.53 -9.81
C ALA A 233 -6.08 -19.66 -10.81
N GLY A 234 -5.77 -19.33 -12.07
CA GLY A 234 -5.36 -20.32 -13.07
C GLY A 234 -4.14 -21.12 -12.63
N VAL A 235 -3.09 -20.44 -12.16
CA VAL A 235 -1.88 -21.11 -11.62
C VAL A 235 -2.21 -22.00 -10.42
N VAL A 236 -3.06 -21.52 -9.51
CA VAL A 236 -3.47 -22.26 -8.31
C VAL A 236 -4.29 -23.51 -8.68
N VAL A 237 -5.23 -23.40 -9.63
CA VAL A 237 -6.06 -24.52 -10.08
C VAL A 237 -5.22 -25.57 -10.80
N LEU A 238 -4.26 -25.16 -11.63
CA LEU A 238 -3.34 -26.09 -12.31
C LEU A 238 -2.40 -26.82 -11.34
N ASN A 239 -2.15 -26.23 -10.15
CA ASN A 239 -1.24 -26.80 -9.13
C ASN A 239 -1.97 -27.06 -7.81
N ILE A 240 -3.26 -27.45 -7.87
CA ILE A 240 -4.10 -27.55 -6.68
C ILE A 240 -3.57 -28.56 -5.66
N GLU A 241 -2.91 -29.62 -6.14
CA GLU A 241 -2.27 -30.66 -5.31
C GLU A 241 -1.08 -30.14 -4.51
N ALA A 242 -0.42 -29.08 -4.97
CA ALA A 242 0.71 -28.46 -4.27
C ALA A 242 0.26 -27.51 -3.14
N ILE A 243 -1.02 -27.10 -3.10
CA ILE A 243 -1.53 -26.13 -2.12
C ILE A 243 -1.27 -26.57 -0.66
N PRO A 244 -1.58 -27.82 -0.25
CA PRO A 244 -1.32 -28.24 1.12
C PRO A 244 0.18 -28.17 1.47
N GLN A 245 1.06 -28.50 0.51
CA GLN A 245 2.51 -28.44 0.70
C GLN A 245 3.00 -27.00 0.82
N VAL A 246 2.48 -26.07 0.01
CA VAL A 246 2.80 -24.64 0.09
C VAL A 246 2.35 -24.03 1.41
N ILE A 247 1.13 -24.34 1.87
CA ILE A 247 0.65 -23.87 3.17
C ILE A 247 1.55 -24.42 4.28
N LYS A 248 1.86 -25.72 4.25
CA LYS A 248 2.76 -26.33 5.23
C LYS A 248 4.14 -25.68 5.23
N SER A 249 4.70 -25.35 4.07
CA SER A 249 6.00 -24.69 3.99
C SER A 249 5.97 -23.27 4.57
N ILE A 250 4.92 -22.49 4.31
CA ILE A 250 4.74 -21.16 4.90
C ILE A 250 4.78 -21.23 6.44
N PHE A 251 3.99 -22.11 7.06
CA PHE A 251 3.97 -22.24 8.52
C PHE A 251 5.26 -22.84 9.07
N TYR A 252 5.83 -23.85 8.41
CA TYR A 252 7.07 -24.48 8.85
C TYR A 252 8.24 -23.48 8.86
N TYR A 253 8.48 -22.80 7.73
CA TYR A 253 9.57 -21.83 7.61
C TYR A 253 9.32 -20.51 8.35
N ALA A 254 8.09 -20.23 8.79
CA ALA A 254 7.80 -19.07 9.63
C ALA A 254 8.30 -19.23 11.07
N PHE A 255 8.33 -20.46 11.59
CA PHE A 255 8.71 -20.77 12.98
C PHE A 255 10.00 -21.59 13.10
N ALA A 256 10.42 -22.27 12.03
CA ALA A 256 11.72 -22.93 11.97
C ALA A 256 12.80 -21.89 11.59
N PRO A 257 13.91 -21.80 12.32
CA PRO A 257 15.05 -21.00 11.90
C PRO A 257 15.67 -21.63 10.66
N ALA A 258 15.23 -21.22 9.48
CA ALA A 258 16.00 -21.48 8.26
C ALA A 258 17.37 -20.77 8.38
N PRO A 259 18.43 -21.26 7.74
CA PRO A 259 19.69 -20.50 7.58
C PRO A 259 19.41 -19.26 6.70
N ALA A 260 18.81 -18.24 7.31
CA ALA A 260 18.05 -17.18 6.65
C ALA A 260 18.90 -16.09 5.97
N ALA A 261 20.21 -16.30 5.81
CA ALA A 261 21.08 -15.26 5.25
C ALA A 261 21.88 -15.66 4.01
N GLY A 262 22.02 -16.96 3.67
CA GLY A 262 22.92 -17.38 2.58
C GLY A 262 22.45 -18.53 1.70
N GLY A 263 21.67 -19.48 2.24
CA GLY A 263 21.30 -20.70 1.50
C GLY A 263 20.23 -20.51 0.43
N PHE A 264 19.21 -19.69 0.70
CA PHE A 264 18.11 -19.47 -0.24
C PHE A 264 18.54 -18.57 -1.42
N VAL A 265 19.25 -17.48 -1.15
CA VAL A 265 19.83 -16.58 -2.18
C VAL A 265 20.76 -17.35 -3.13
N GLY A 266 21.56 -18.29 -2.60
CA GLY A 266 22.43 -19.15 -3.42
C GLY A 266 21.66 -20.17 -4.28
N SER A 267 20.52 -20.66 -3.81
CA SER A 267 19.70 -21.64 -4.56
C SER A 267 18.88 -21.03 -5.70
N THR A 268 18.43 -19.78 -5.57
CA THR A 268 17.70 -19.07 -6.64
C THR A 268 18.64 -18.48 -7.69
N ILE A 269 19.85 -18.06 -7.32
CA ILE A 269 20.87 -17.62 -8.29
C ILE A 269 21.45 -18.82 -9.08
N MET A 270 21.50 -20.02 -8.50
CA MET A 270 21.90 -21.24 -9.24
C MET A 270 20.80 -21.82 -10.14
N MET A 271 19.57 -21.30 -10.11
CA MET A 271 18.45 -21.73 -10.98
C MET A 271 18.08 -20.69 -12.04
N VAL A 272 18.90 -19.66 -12.26
CA VAL A 272 18.79 -18.71 -13.39
C VAL A 272 19.99 -18.87 -14.31
#